data_AF-A0A3M0B9N1-F1
#
_entry.id   AF-A0A3M0B9N1-F1
#
_cell.length_a   1.000
_cell.length_b   1.000
_cell.length_c   1.000
_cell.angle_alpha   90.00
_cell.angle_beta   90.00
_cell.angle_gamma   90.00
#
_symmetry.space_group_name_H-M   'P 1'
#
loop_
_entity.id
_entity.type
_entity.pdbx_description
1 polymer ?
#
loop_
_entity_poly.entity_id
_entity_poly.type
_entity_poly.pdbx_seq_one_letter_code
_entity_poly.pdbx_strand_id
1 'polypeptide(L)'
;MKEELIKQEELELKKKKAQKGFTLIELLVVVAIIAILAAIAIPQFAKYRQKAAFLRAEADFKKCIGTLLIEYTYNALDTTQTCKVGDSEITLTLNNPGTNTESISYTGNITVNGQTVTCTAQKDTSGSYTVNCR
;
A
#
# COMPACT_ATOMS: atom_id res chain seq x y z
N MET A 1 19.28 -47.79 55.22
CA MET A 1 18.89 -48.49 53.97
C MET A 1 17.40 -48.31 53.63
N LYS A 2 16.45 -48.46 54.57
CA LYS A 2 15.01 -48.20 54.29
C LYS A 2 14.65 -46.72 54.06
N GLU A 3 15.36 -45.78 54.69
CA GLU A 3 15.07 -44.34 54.58
C GLU A 3 15.46 -43.71 53.23
N GLU A 4 16.49 -44.23 52.54
CA GLU A 4 16.86 -43.74 51.20
C GLU A 4 15.86 -44.18 50.13
N LEU A 5 15.24 -45.36 50.28
CA LEU A 5 14.22 -45.87 49.37
C LEU A 5 12.93 -45.02 49.42
N ILE A 6 12.53 -44.56 50.61
CA ILE A 6 11.36 -43.68 50.79
C ILE A 6 11.59 -42.31 50.15
N LYS A 7 12.81 -41.76 50.23
CA LYS A 7 13.16 -40.50 49.55
C LYS A 7 13.14 -40.61 48.02
N GLN A 8 13.46 -41.78 47.47
CA GLN A 8 13.43 -42.03 46.02
C GLN A 8 11.98 -42.12 45.49
N GLU A 9 11.06 -42.75 46.24
CA GLU A 9 9.63 -42.81 45.90
C GLU A 9 8.94 -41.44 45.97
N GLU A 10 9.27 -40.60 46.96
CA GLU A 10 8.73 -39.23 47.04
C GLU A 10 9.25 -38.31 45.93
N LEU A 11 10.47 -38.55 45.42
CA LEU A 11 11.08 -37.77 44.33
C LEU A 11 10.45 -38.09 42.97
N GLU A 12 10.14 -39.37 42.71
CA GLU A 12 9.37 -39.80 41.54
C GLU A 12 7.92 -39.28 41.58
N LEU A 13 7.31 -39.23 42.76
CA LEU A 13 5.96 -38.69 42.93
C LEU A 13 5.89 -37.17 42.73
N LYS A 14 6.96 -36.43 43.04
CA LYS A 14 7.04 -34.97 42.83
C LYS A 14 7.31 -34.57 41.37
N LYS A 15 7.93 -35.42 40.54
CA LYS A 15 8.18 -35.14 39.11
C LYS A 15 6.93 -35.22 38.22
N LYS A 16 5.87 -35.89 38.67
CA LYS A 16 4.57 -35.95 37.95
C LYS A 16 3.69 -34.73 38.13
N LYS A 17 4.13 -33.73 38.91
CA LYS A 17 3.37 -32.48 39.08
C LYS A 17 3.66 -31.50 37.94
N ALA A 18 2.62 -31.28 37.13
CA ALA A 18 2.33 -30.05 36.39
C ALA A 18 3.06 -29.77 35.07
N GLN A 19 3.16 -30.76 34.16
CA GLN A 19 3.14 -30.40 32.74
C GLN A 19 1.70 -30.11 32.32
N LYS A 20 1.26 -28.86 32.52
CA LYS A 20 0.05 -28.33 31.86
C LYS A 20 0.37 -28.12 30.38
N GLY A 21 0.30 -29.19 29.60
CA GLY A 21 0.37 -29.12 28.15
C GLY A 21 -0.88 -28.46 27.58
N PHE A 22 -0.71 -27.74 26.47
CA PHE A 22 -1.82 -27.22 25.68
C PHE A 22 -2.65 -28.39 25.16
N THR A 23 -3.95 -28.40 25.41
CA THR A 23 -4.81 -29.49 24.93
C THR A 23 -5.05 -29.37 23.43
N LEU A 24 -5.21 -30.50 22.74
CA LEU A 24 -5.55 -30.51 21.30
C LEU A 24 -6.88 -29.77 21.03
N ILE A 25 -7.82 -29.82 21.97
CA ILE A 25 -9.11 -29.13 21.85
C ILE A 25 -8.96 -27.61 21.95
N GLU A 26 -8.11 -27.11 22.84
CA GLU A 26 -7.80 -25.67 22.94
C GLU A 26 -7.20 -25.16 21.62
N LEU A 27 -6.31 -25.94 21.00
CA LEU A 27 -5.71 -25.56 19.72
C LEU A 27 -6.72 -25.57 18.58
N LEU A 28 -7.63 -26.56 18.56
CA LEU A 28 -8.67 -26.68 17.55
C LEU A 28 -9.62 -25.48 17.56
N VAL A 29 -10.06 -25.03 18.75
CA VAL A 29 -10.95 -23.87 18.86
C VAL A 29 -10.23 -22.58 18.43
N VAL A 30 -8.95 -22.41 18.76
CA VAL A 30 -8.17 -21.23 18.38
C VAL A 30 -8.04 -21.12 16.86
N VAL A 31 -7.66 -22.21 16.17
CA VAL A 31 -7.54 -22.17 14.70
C VAL A 31 -8.90 -21.96 14.02
N ALA A 32 -10.00 -22.46 14.61
CA ALA A 32 -11.35 -22.21 14.11
C ALA A 32 -11.70 -20.71 14.16
N ILE A 33 -11.39 -20.02 15.26
CA ILE A 33 -11.64 -18.57 15.40
C ILE A 33 -10.76 -17.78 14.43
N ILE A 34 -9.46 -18.09 14.32
CA ILE A 34 -8.55 -17.43 13.39
C ILE A 34 -9.02 -17.60 11.94
N ALA A 35 -9.53 -18.79 11.58
CA ALA A 35 -10.06 -19.04 10.24
C ALA A 35 -11.24 -18.13 9.90
N ILE A 36 -12.18 -17.92 10.83
CA ILE A 36 -13.32 -17.01 10.64
C ILE A 36 -12.84 -15.56 10.46
N LEU A 37 -11.92 -15.10 11.31
CA LEU A 37 -11.37 -13.74 11.22
C LEU A 37 -10.60 -13.53 9.90
N ALA A 38 -9.77 -14.49 9.51
CA ALA A 38 -8.99 -14.45 8.28
C ALA A 38 -9.89 -14.38 7.03
N ALA A 39 -10.99 -15.13 7.02
CA ALA A 39 -11.94 -15.13 5.91
C ALA A 39 -12.51 -13.73 5.60
N ILE A 40 -12.72 -12.90 6.61
CA ILE A 40 -13.21 -11.51 6.45
C ILE A 40 -12.06 -10.53 6.24
N ALA A 41 -10.97 -10.69 7.00
CA ALA A 41 -9.85 -9.76 7.00
C ALA A 41 -9.08 -9.77 5.66
N ILE A 42 -8.85 -10.93 5.06
CA ILE A 42 -8.08 -11.07 3.81
C ILE A 42 -8.68 -10.26 2.65
N PRO A 43 -9.98 -10.42 2.28
CA PRO A 43 -10.54 -9.66 1.16
C PRO A 43 -10.62 -8.15 1.46
N GLN A 44 -10.88 -7.75 2.70
CA GLN A 44 -10.89 -6.34 3.07
C GLN A 44 -9.48 -5.73 2.99
N PHE A 45 -8.48 -6.42 3.51
CA PHE A 45 -7.09 -5.97 3.46
C PHE A 45 -6.58 -5.84 2.02
N ALA A 46 -6.95 -6.77 1.13
CA ALA A 46 -6.63 -6.66 -0.29
C ALA A 46 -7.20 -5.38 -0.92
N LYS A 47 -8.48 -5.06 -0.66
CA LYS A 47 -9.11 -3.81 -1.12
C LYS A 47 -8.43 -2.56 -0.55
N TYR A 48 -8.06 -2.57 0.73
CA TYR A 48 -7.36 -1.44 1.34
C TYR A 48 -5.98 -1.21 0.74
N ARG A 49 -5.21 -2.29 0.50
CA ARG A 49 -3.92 -2.18 -0.19
C ARG A 49 -4.05 -1.62 -1.59
N GLN A 50 -5.06 -2.07 -2.33
CA GLN A 50 -5.34 -1.57 -3.67
C GLN A 50 -5.72 -0.08 -3.65
N LYS A 51 -6.62 0.33 -2.76
CA LYS A 51 -6.97 1.75 -2.58
C LYS A 51 -5.77 2.61 -2.19
N ALA A 52 -4.92 2.14 -1.28
CA ALA A 52 -3.70 2.84 -0.90
C ALA A 52 -2.74 3.01 -2.09
N ALA A 53 -2.62 1.99 -2.94
CA ALA A 53 -1.81 2.07 -4.16
C ALA A 53 -2.36 3.10 -5.16
N PHE A 54 -3.68 3.21 -5.32
CA PHE A 54 -4.29 4.25 -6.15
C PHE A 54 -4.04 5.65 -5.61
N LEU A 55 -4.22 5.87 -4.31
CA LEU A 55 -3.93 7.16 -3.68
C LEU A 55 -2.45 7.55 -3.83
N ARG A 56 -1.55 6.57 -3.74
CA ARG A 56 -0.12 6.78 -3.98
C ARG A 56 0.14 7.17 -5.43
N ALA A 57 -0.44 6.46 -6.40
CA ALA A 57 -0.28 6.80 -7.82
C ALA A 57 -0.79 8.23 -8.11
N GLU A 58 -1.93 8.63 -7.56
CA GLU A 58 -2.44 9.99 -7.70
C GLU A 58 -1.47 11.04 -7.12
N ALA A 59 -0.87 10.76 -5.96
CA ALA A 59 0.14 11.62 -5.35
C ALA A 59 1.43 11.70 -6.16
N ASP A 60 1.91 10.58 -6.69
CA ASP A 60 3.08 10.52 -7.57
C ASP A 60 2.83 11.33 -8.86
N PHE A 61 1.61 11.28 -9.39
CA PHE A 61 1.24 12.06 -10.57
C PHE A 61 1.18 13.56 -10.27
N LYS A 62 0.60 13.98 -9.15
CA LYS A 62 0.62 15.38 -8.69
C LYS A 62 2.05 15.90 -8.52
N LYS A 63 2.92 15.09 -7.91
CA LYS A 63 4.33 15.41 -7.75
C LYS A 63 5.01 15.61 -9.11
N CYS A 64 4.73 14.75 -10.07
CA CYS A 64 5.28 14.85 -11.42
C CYS A 64 4.91 16.17 -12.12
N ILE A 65 3.64 16.56 -12.04
CA ILE A 65 3.17 17.86 -12.54
C ILE A 65 3.88 19.00 -11.81
N GLY A 66 4.01 18.92 -10.48
CA GLY A 66 4.71 19.93 -9.69
C GLY A 66 6.16 20.14 -10.14
N THR A 67 6.91 19.06 -10.39
CA THR A 67 8.28 19.15 -10.91
C THR A 67 8.34 19.77 -12.30
N LEU A 68 7.46 19.33 -13.21
CA LEU A 68 7.36 19.88 -14.56
C LEU A 68 7.07 21.39 -14.55
N LEU A 69 6.19 21.83 -13.64
CA LEU A 69 5.84 23.24 -13.48
C LEU A 69 6.99 24.09 -12.96
N ILE A 70 7.72 23.60 -11.95
CA ILE A 70 8.89 24.31 -11.42
C ILE A 70 9.91 24.52 -12.54
N GLU A 71 10.21 23.49 -13.33
CA GLU A 71 11.14 23.59 -14.44
C GLU A 71 10.67 24.56 -15.53
N TYR A 72 9.38 24.50 -15.89
CA TYR A 72 8.79 25.44 -16.84
C TYR A 72 8.88 26.89 -16.33
N THR A 73 8.57 27.16 -15.06
CA THR A 73 8.64 28.52 -14.50
C THR A 73 10.06 29.08 -14.43
N TYR A 74 11.08 28.21 -14.32
CA TYR A 74 12.47 28.63 -14.29
C TYR A 74 13.00 28.96 -15.69
N ASN A 75 12.65 28.15 -16.70
CA ASN A 75 13.23 28.25 -18.04
C ASN A 75 12.34 28.99 -19.05
N ALA A 76 11.02 29.04 -18.83
CA ALA A 76 10.01 29.54 -19.78
C ALA A 76 10.09 28.89 -21.19
N LEU A 77 10.53 27.63 -21.26
CA LEU A 77 10.68 26.85 -22.48
C LEU A 77 9.80 25.60 -22.46
N ASP A 78 9.59 25.01 -23.63
CA ASP A 78 8.96 23.70 -23.77
C ASP A 78 9.70 22.68 -22.89
N THR A 79 8.98 22.07 -21.96
CA THR A 79 9.53 21.17 -20.95
C THR A 79 8.80 19.85 -21.00
N THR A 80 9.55 18.74 -20.95
CA THR A 80 8.99 17.40 -20.92
C THR A 80 9.47 16.66 -19.67
N GLN A 81 8.53 16.13 -18.89
CA GLN A 81 8.82 15.34 -17.70
C GLN A 81 8.26 13.93 -17.88
N THR A 82 9.13 12.93 -17.74
CA THR A 82 8.72 11.53 -17.62
C THR A 82 8.71 11.13 -16.15
N CYS A 83 7.66 10.44 -15.71
CA CYS A 83 7.53 10.01 -14.33
C CYS A 83 6.84 8.66 -14.20
N LYS A 84 7.19 7.95 -13.13
CA LYS A 84 6.53 6.71 -12.73
C LYS A 84 5.26 7.07 -11.96
N VAL A 85 4.13 6.53 -12.40
CA VAL A 85 2.82 6.66 -11.75
C VAL A 85 2.21 5.27 -11.65
N GLY A 86 2.18 4.74 -10.43
CA GLY A 86 1.92 3.32 -10.23
C GLY A 86 2.99 2.47 -10.91
N ASP A 87 2.56 1.55 -11.77
CA ASP A 87 3.42 0.65 -12.54
C ASP A 87 3.72 1.20 -13.96
N SER A 88 3.17 2.35 -14.32
CA SER A 88 3.31 2.96 -15.65
C SER A 88 4.33 4.10 -15.66
N GLU A 89 4.99 4.29 -16.81
CA GLU A 89 5.66 5.55 -17.13
C GLU A 89 4.74 6.41 -17.96
N ILE A 90 4.60 7.66 -17.53
CA ILE A 90 3.87 8.67 -18.26
C ILE A 90 4.84 9.78 -18.62
N THR A 91 4.62 10.41 -19.77
CA THR A 91 5.37 11.57 -20.21
C THR A 91 4.40 12.73 -20.36
N LEU A 92 4.73 13.83 -19.69
CA LEU A 92 3.98 15.07 -19.70
C LEU A 92 4.81 16.14 -20.39
N THR A 93 4.17 16.94 -21.22
CA THR A 93 4.83 18.06 -21.89
C THR A 93 4.05 19.34 -21.59
N LEU A 94 4.80 20.36 -21.19
CA LEU A 94 4.37 21.75 -21.15
C LEU A 94 4.99 22.47 -22.34
N ASN A 95 4.14 23.01 -23.21
CA ASN A 95 4.61 23.87 -24.29
C ASN A 95 4.40 25.33 -23.87
N ASN A 96 5.34 26.22 -24.18
CA ASN A 96 5.16 27.66 -24.06
C ASN A 96 4.48 28.18 -25.34
N PRO A 97 3.17 28.53 -25.32
CA PRO A 97 2.49 28.97 -26.53
C PRO A 97 2.79 30.44 -26.89
N GLY A 98 3.71 31.12 -26.19
CA GLY A 98 4.03 32.54 -26.40
C GLY A 98 2.97 33.52 -25.86
N THR A 99 1.78 33.02 -25.54
CA THR A 99 0.79 33.64 -24.66
C THR A 99 0.90 32.97 -23.29
N ASN A 100 0.80 33.70 -22.18
CA ASN A 100 0.99 33.20 -20.78
C ASN A 100 -0.07 32.18 -20.31
N THR A 101 -0.41 31.19 -21.13
CA THR A 101 -1.45 30.19 -20.91
C THR A 101 -0.82 28.82 -21.01
N GLU A 102 -0.13 28.42 -19.95
CA GLU A 102 0.37 27.05 -19.79
C GLU A 102 -0.82 26.10 -19.74
N SER A 103 -0.95 25.21 -20.72
CA SER A 103 -1.98 24.17 -20.72
C SER A 103 -1.34 22.80 -20.49
N ILE A 104 -1.47 22.26 -19.27
CA ILE A 104 -1.25 20.82 -19.03
C ILE A 104 -2.58 20.12 -19.29
N SER A 105 -2.58 19.23 -20.29
CA SER A 105 -3.65 18.26 -20.47
C SER A 105 -3.05 16.88 -20.66
N TYR A 106 -3.31 15.98 -19.71
CA TYR A 106 -3.03 14.57 -19.86
C TYR A 106 -4.32 13.79 -19.67
N THR A 107 -4.59 12.84 -20.54
CA THR A 107 -5.63 11.82 -20.36
C THR A 107 -5.05 10.52 -20.88
N GLY A 108 -4.82 9.57 -19.98
CA GLY A 108 -4.20 8.31 -20.34
C GLY A 108 -4.43 7.24 -19.29
N ASN A 109 -4.22 6.00 -19.72
CA ASN A 109 -4.36 4.84 -18.86
C ASN A 109 -3.03 4.54 -18.17
N ILE A 110 -3.08 4.33 -16.86
CA ILE A 110 -1.96 3.83 -16.06
C ILE A 110 -2.34 2.46 -15.50
N THR A 111 -1.34 1.68 -15.10
CA THR A 111 -1.51 0.42 -14.41
C THR A 111 -1.12 0.60 -12.94
N VAL A 112 -1.93 0.10 -12.02
CA VAL A 112 -1.62 0.06 -10.58
C VAL A 112 -1.98 -1.32 -10.04
N ASN A 113 -0.98 -2.05 -9.57
CA ASN A 113 -1.12 -3.45 -9.12
C ASN A 113 -1.82 -4.33 -10.18
N GLY A 114 -1.48 -4.14 -11.45
CA GLY A 114 -2.07 -4.89 -12.57
C GLY A 114 -3.50 -4.46 -12.97
N GLN A 115 -4.08 -3.44 -12.34
CA GLN A 115 -5.36 -2.85 -12.77
C GLN A 115 -5.13 -1.58 -13.58
N THR A 116 -5.77 -1.50 -14.74
CA THR A 116 -5.76 -0.28 -15.57
C THR A 116 -6.75 0.76 -15.03
N VAL A 117 -6.28 2.00 -14.89
CA VAL A 117 -7.02 3.16 -14.38
C VAL A 117 -6.79 4.34 -15.31
N THR A 118 -7.81 5.14 -15.57
CA THR A 118 -7.68 6.33 -16.39
C THR A 118 -7.32 7.51 -15.49
N CYS A 119 -6.17 8.11 -15.75
CA CYS A 119 -5.75 9.34 -15.08
C CYS A 119 -5.88 10.53 -16.02
N THR A 120 -6.40 11.62 -15.47
CA THR A 120 -6.51 12.92 -16.12
C THR A 120 -5.78 13.97 -15.31
N ALA A 121 -5.05 14.85 -15.99
CA ALA A 121 -4.51 16.07 -15.43
C ALA A 121 -4.97 17.28 -16.24
N GLN A 122 -5.49 18.30 -15.55
CA GLN A 122 -5.99 19.52 -16.18
C GLN A 122 -5.70 20.74 -15.30
N LYS A 123 -5.30 21.84 -15.93
CA LYS A 123 -5.27 23.17 -15.30
C LYS A 123 -6.68 23.76 -15.34
N ASP A 124 -7.19 24.21 -14.19
CA ASP A 124 -8.45 24.93 -14.11
C ASP A 124 -8.28 26.41 -14.54
N THR A 125 -9.39 27.12 -14.65
CA THR A 125 -9.41 28.54 -15.03
C THR A 125 -8.79 29.47 -13.97
N SER A 126 -8.60 28.97 -12.75
CA SER A 126 -7.97 29.67 -11.63
C SER A 126 -6.45 29.44 -11.58
N GLY A 127 -5.91 28.63 -12.50
CA GLY A 127 -4.51 28.24 -12.55
C GLY A 127 -4.13 27.06 -11.65
N SER A 128 -5.10 26.43 -10.97
CA SER A 128 -4.88 25.24 -10.16
C SER A 128 -4.81 23.99 -11.02
N TYR A 129 -3.85 23.12 -10.72
CA TYR A 129 -3.71 21.83 -11.40
C TYR A 129 -4.47 20.75 -10.65
N THR A 130 -5.37 20.08 -11.36
CA THR A 130 -6.17 18.97 -10.83
C THR A 130 -5.69 17.66 -11.43
N VAL A 131 -5.59 16.64 -10.59
CA VAL A 131 -5.29 15.27 -10.99
C VAL A 131 -6.40 14.39 -10.48
N ASN A 132 -6.92 13.53 -11.36
CA ASN A 132 -7.94 12.55 -11.01
C ASN A 132 -7.61 11.22 -11.68
N CYS A 133 -7.60 10.14 -10.92
CA CYS A 133 -7.38 8.78 -11.41
C CYS A 133 -8.58 7.92 -11.00
N ARG A 134 -9.31 7.39 -11.99
CA ARG A 134 -10.53 6.60 -11.79
C ARG A 134 -10.61 5.37 -12.67
#